data_AF-A0A258R983-F1
#
_entry.id   AF-A0A258R983-F1
#
_cell.length_a   1.000
_cell.length_b   1.000
_cell.length_c   1.000
_cell.angle_alpha   90.00
_cell.angle_beta   90.00
_cell.angle_gamma   90.00
#
_symmetry.space_group_name_H-M   'P 1'
#
loop_
_entity.id
_entity.type
_entity.pdbx_description
1 polymer ?
#
loop_
_entity_poly.entity_id
_entity_poly.type
_entity_poly.pdbx_seq_one_letter_code
_entity_poly.pdbx_strand_id
1 'polypeptide(L)' 'GRFAQVDEVAALVGFLFSPGASYITGAVIPVDGGLSAQLAVHR' A
#
# COMPACT_ATOMS: atom_id res chain seq x y z
N GLY A 1 8.46 -9.04 -7.04
CA GLY A 1 7.12 -8.44 -7.22
C GLY A 1 6.88 -8.07 -8.67
N ARG A 2 5.73 -7.46 -8.95
CA ARG A 2 5.43 -6.76 -10.23
C ARG A 2 5.04 -5.31 -9.94
N PHE A 3 5.11 -4.44 -10.94
CA PHE A 3 4.58 -3.09 -10.82
C PHE A 3 3.06 -3.12 -10.63
N ALA A 4 2.59 -2.20 -9.78
CA ALA A 4 1.17 -1.96 -9.58
C ALA A 4 0.57 -1.30 -10.82
N GLN A 5 -0.66 -1.66 -11.13
CA GLN A 5 -1.52 -0.93 -12.05
C GLN A 5 -2.25 0.18 -11.29
N VAL A 6 -2.71 1.19 -12.04
CA VAL A 6 -3.42 2.36 -11.46
C VAL A 6 -4.61 1.93 -10.61
N ASP A 7 -5.39 0.95 -11.08
CA ASP A 7 -6.59 0.47 -10.40
C ASP A 7 -6.28 -0.17 -9.04
N GLU A 8 -5.10 -0.77 -8.88
CA GLU A 8 -4.69 -1.40 -7.63
C GLU A 8 -4.34 -0.37 -6.56
N VAL A 9 -3.73 0.75 -6.98
CA VAL A 9 -3.49 1.91 -6.10
C VAL A 9 -4.82 2.56 -5.72
N ALA A 10 -5.70 2.77 -6.71
CA ALA A 10 -7.02 3.37 -6.51
C ALA A 10 -7.89 2.54 -5.56
N ALA A 11 -7.83 1.20 -5.64
CA ALA A 11 -8.56 0.31 -4.74
C ALA A 11 -8.16 0.51 -3.26
N LEU A 12 -6.86 0.63 -2.97
CA LEU A 12 -6.40 0.93 -1.59
C LEU A 12 -6.90 2.31 -1.14
N VAL A 13 -6.80 3.33 -2.00
CA VAL A 13 -7.32 4.66 -1.69
C VAL A 13 -8.81 4.59 -1.36
N GLY A 14 -9.61 3.90 -2.17
CA GLY A 14 -11.04 3.69 -1.90
C GLY A 14 -11.30 3.04 -0.54
N PHE A 15 -10.52 2.03 -0.16
CA PHE A 15 -10.60 1.43 1.17
C PHE A 15 -10.25 2.41 2.29
N LEU A 16 -9.21 3.24 2.13
CA LEU A 16 -8.79 4.23 3.13
C LEU A 16 -9.85 5.32 3.40
N PHE A 17 -10.72 5.59 2.42
CA PHE A 17 -11.87 6.49 2.60
C PHE A 17 -13.13 5.79 3.14
N SER A 18 -13.07 4.47 3.37
CA SER A 18 -14.20 3.71 3.91
C SER A 18 -14.21 3.72 5.44
N PRO A 19 -15.36 3.43 6.09
CA PRO A 19 -15.43 3.28 7.55
C PRO A 19 -14.47 2.21 8.13
N GLY A 20 -14.12 1.20 7.33
CA GLY A 20 -13.21 0.11 7.73
C GLY A 20 -11.77 0.56 7.99
N ALA A 21 -11.38 1.74 7.50
CA ALA A 21 -10.07 2.32 7.71
C ALA A 21 -10.03 3.35 8.86
N SER A 22 -11.09 3.46 9.67
CA SER A 22 -11.25 4.52 10.69
C SER A 22 -10.14 4.63 11.73
N TYR A 23 -9.35 3.57 11.94
CA TYR A 23 -8.21 3.57 12.86
C TYR A 23 -6.84 3.73 12.17
N ILE A 24 -6.82 3.87 10.84
CA ILE A 24 -5.59 4.01 10.05
C ILE A 24 -5.29 5.49 9.87
N THR A 25 -4.32 5.98 10.61
CA THR A 25 -3.82 7.36 10.50
C THR A 25 -2.32 7.40 10.75
N GLY A 26 -1.62 8.37 10.15
CA GLY A 26 -0.17 8.55 10.30
C GLY A 26 0.71 7.44 9.70
N ALA A 27 0.13 6.50 8.96
CA ALA A 27 0.84 5.37 8.36
C ALA A 27 1.24 5.65 6.90
N VAL A 28 2.39 5.11 6.49
CA VAL A 28 2.78 4.97 5.09
C VAL A 28 2.53 3.53 4.68
N ILE A 29 1.66 3.30 3.68
CA ILE A 29 1.32 1.96 3.18
C ILE A 29 1.88 1.81 1.76
N PRO A 30 2.96 1.03 1.56
CA PRO A 30 3.53 0.81 0.24
C PRO A 30 2.61 -0.03 -0.65
N VAL A 31 2.44 0.37 -1.92
CA VAL A 31 1.73 -0.38 -2.96
C VAL A 31 2.67 -0.62 -4.14
N ASP A 32 3.70 -1.43 -3.92
CA ASP A 32 4.83 -1.57 -4.83
C ASP A 32 5.18 -3.03 -5.17
N GLY A 33 4.25 -3.95 -4.94
CA GLY A 33 4.46 -5.37 -5.19
C GLY A 33 5.53 -6.01 -4.27
N GLY A 34 5.82 -5.40 -3.12
CA GLY A 34 6.74 -5.91 -2.11
C GLY A 34 8.19 -5.44 -2.26
N LEU A 35 8.46 -4.48 -3.15
CA LEU A 35 9.81 -3.99 -3.42
C LEU A 35 10.45 -3.37 -2.15
N SER A 36 9.72 -2.49 -1.46
CA SER A 36 10.19 -1.84 -0.23
C SER A 36 10.52 -2.85 0.87
N ALA A 37 9.73 -3.93 0.97
CA ALA A 37 9.98 -5.00 1.94
C ALA A 37 11.24 -5.82 1.61
N GLN A 38 11.49 -6.09 0.33
CA GLN A 38 12.64 -6.88 -0.10
C GLN A 38 13.96 -6.10 -0.02
N LEU A 39 13.95 -4.81 -0.34
CA LEU A 39 15.13 -3.95 -0.23
C LEU A 39 15.58 -3.76 1.23
N ALA A 40 14.65 -3.73 2.18
CA ALA A 40 14.96 -3.62 3.60
C ALA A 40 15.60 -4.89 4.20
N VAL A 41 15.40 -6.05 3.58
CA VAL A 41 15.87 -7.37 4.06
C VAL A 41 17.30 -7.69 3.59
N HIS A 42 17.80 -7.01 2.56
CA HIS A 42 19.15 -7.22 2.01
C HIS A 42 20.20 -6.20 2.50
N ARG A 43 19.96 -5.55 3.63
CA ARG A 43 20.98 -4.72 4.30
C ARG A 43 21.76 -5.50 5.34
#